data_AF-A0A9D6RJR4-F1
#
_entry.id   AF-A0A9D6RJR4-F1
#
_cell.length_a   1.000
_cell.length_b   1.000
_cell.length_c   1.000
_cell.angle_alpha   90.00
_cell.angle_beta   90.00
_cell.angle_gamma   90.00
#
_symmetry.space_group_name_H-M   'P 1'
#
loop_
_entity.id
_entity.type
_entity.pdbx_description
1 polymer ?
#
loop_
_entity_poly.entity_id
_entity_poly.type
_entity_poly.pdbx_seq_one_letter_code
_entity_poly.pdbx_strand_id
1 'polypeptide(L)'
;MESRIHSLPSIPVSVPPRVARELQTLQEQVDLVVSGGQPDKEKLNHSLMEVATAAREVHHSRRQESSRRSVARISTLANRVAQYAAFTTLGISGLAASQCVDLVERSTSALGEEMGKLYLQQAAAAAAVGGAPPPPGLIQWVEVPAGTFRFGLDNQPADLPAYRISKYPVTNAQYLEFVKATGFQPDGGWSPPPEGAYPPGEESLGNHPVVGVSWHDAVAFADWAGARLPTEQEWEKAARGPDGNLFPWGNDWHPDLCNNDGAGTTPVTRFERVL
;
A
#
# COMPACT_ATOMS: atom_id res chain seq x y z
N MET A 1 22.51 -10.11 -30.19
CA MET A 1 21.75 -10.77 -29.10
C MET A 1 20.80 -9.72 -28.56
N GLU A 2 19.53 -9.88 -28.89
CA GLU A 2 18.48 -8.89 -28.73
C GLU A 2 18.22 -8.55 -27.26
N SER A 3 18.08 -7.25 -26.98
CA SER A 3 17.75 -6.68 -25.68
C SER A 3 16.32 -7.07 -25.29
N ARG A 4 16.18 -8.11 -24.45
CA ARG A 4 14.98 -8.31 -23.64
C ARG A 4 15.02 -7.33 -22.47
N ILE A 5 14.56 -6.11 -22.72
CA ILE A 5 14.03 -5.27 -21.64
C ILE A 5 12.72 -5.96 -21.25
N HIS A 6 12.78 -6.81 -20.23
CA HIS A 6 11.57 -7.34 -19.63
C HIS A 6 10.81 -6.13 -19.07
N SER A 7 9.66 -5.80 -19.67
CA SER A 7 8.69 -4.91 -19.04
C SER A 7 8.43 -5.44 -17.64
N LEU A 8 8.64 -4.57 -16.65
CA LEU A 8 8.39 -4.85 -15.24
C LEU A 8 7.04 -5.57 -15.10
N PRO A 9 6.98 -6.76 -14.49
CA PRO A 9 5.70 -7.37 -14.17
C PRO A 9 4.96 -6.37 -13.29
N SER A 10 3.79 -5.94 -13.75
CA SER A 10 2.88 -5.06 -13.01
C SER A 10 2.75 -5.59 -11.59
N ILE A 11 3.25 -4.84 -10.60
CA ILE A 11 3.15 -5.19 -9.19
C ILE A 11 1.65 -5.42 -8.92
N PRO A 12 1.24 -6.61 -8.47
CA PRO A 12 -0.16 -6.90 -8.32
C PRO A 12 -0.74 -5.94 -7.27
N VAL A 13 -1.94 -5.39 -7.57
CA VAL A 13 -2.75 -4.48 -6.74
C VAL A 13 -3.06 -5.04 -5.33
N SER A 14 -2.59 -6.24 -5.05
CA SER A 14 -2.89 -7.03 -3.86
C SER A 14 -1.88 -6.90 -2.73
N VAL A 15 -0.91 -5.98 -2.74
CA VAL A 15 0.02 -5.78 -1.61
C VAL A 15 -0.05 -4.32 -1.10
N PRO A 16 0.14 -4.06 0.20
CA PRO A 16 0.13 -2.70 0.74
C PRO A 16 1.15 -1.80 0.02
N PRO A 17 0.86 -0.49 -0.21
CA PRO A 17 1.77 0.40 -0.93
C PRO A 17 3.20 0.45 -0.39
N ARG A 18 3.37 0.39 0.95
CA ARG A 18 4.69 0.23 1.59
C ARG A 18 5.41 -1.01 1.06
N VAL A 19 4.76 -2.16 1.09
CA VAL A 19 5.33 -3.43 0.61
C VAL A 19 5.59 -3.40 -0.90
N ALA A 20 4.69 -2.79 -1.69
CA ALA A 20 4.87 -2.61 -3.12
C ALA A 20 6.16 -1.81 -3.42
N ARG A 21 6.40 -0.72 -2.68
CA ARG A 21 7.61 0.11 -2.81
C ARG A 21 8.88 -0.66 -2.45
N GLU A 22 8.86 -1.45 -1.38
CA GLU A 22 10.01 -2.28 -1.02
C GLU A 22 10.27 -3.37 -2.07
N LEU A 23 9.22 -4.01 -2.62
CA LEU A 23 9.36 -4.98 -3.70
C LEU A 23 9.90 -4.33 -4.99
N GLN A 24 9.47 -3.11 -5.30
CA GLN A 24 10.01 -2.33 -6.42
C GLN A 24 11.49 -1.99 -6.20
N THR A 25 11.85 -1.52 -5.00
CA THR A 25 13.23 -1.22 -4.64
C THR A 25 14.11 -2.47 -4.77
N LEU A 26 13.62 -3.63 -4.31
CA LEU A 26 14.31 -4.91 -4.51
C LEU A 26 14.50 -5.21 -6.00
N GLN A 27 13.47 -5.07 -6.83
CA GLN A 27 13.57 -5.30 -8.27
C GLN A 27 14.58 -4.37 -8.95
N GLU A 28 14.57 -3.08 -8.63
CA GLU A 28 15.54 -2.10 -9.16
C GLU A 28 16.98 -2.45 -8.79
N GLN A 29 17.22 -2.89 -7.55
CA GLN A 29 18.55 -3.34 -7.14
C GLN A 29 18.96 -4.63 -7.87
N VAL A 30 18.02 -5.52 -8.18
CA VAL A 30 18.30 -6.72 -9.00
C VAL A 30 18.64 -6.33 -10.43
N ASP A 31 17.87 -5.44 -11.05
CA ASP A 31 18.10 -4.98 -12.43
C ASP A 31 19.45 -4.27 -12.57
N LEU A 32 19.84 -3.48 -11.56
CA LEU A 32 21.19 -2.89 -11.48
C LEU A 32 22.28 -3.96 -11.51
N VAL A 33 22.10 -5.07 -10.79
CA VAL A 33 23.08 -6.17 -10.82
C VAL A 33 23.06 -6.92 -12.15
N VAL A 34 21.88 -7.19 -12.71
CA VAL A 34 21.72 -7.85 -14.02
C VAL A 34 22.46 -7.07 -15.10
N SER A 35 22.40 -5.74 -15.04
CA SER A 35 23.08 -4.83 -15.97
C SER A 35 24.59 -4.65 -15.71
N GLY A 36 25.16 -5.35 -14.72
CA GLY A 36 26.58 -5.31 -14.37
C GLY A 36 26.96 -4.18 -13.40
N GLY A 37 25.98 -3.49 -12.82
CA GLY A 37 26.18 -2.48 -11.77
C GLY A 37 26.37 -3.08 -10.37
N GLN A 38 26.75 -2.23 -9.42
CA GLN A 38 26.79 -2.59 -8.00
C GLN A 38 25.47 -2.21 -7.31
N PRO A 39 24.85 -3.12 -6.54
CA PRO A 39 23.64 -2.81 -5.80
C PRO A 39 23.96 -2.01 -4.53
N ASP A 40 23.02 -1.17 -4.12
CA ASP A 40 23.01 -0.52 -2.82
C ASP A 40 22.59 -1.55 -1.75
N LYS A 41 23.57 -1.96 -0.94
CA LYS A 41 23.38 -3.00 0.09
C LYS A 41 22.48 -2.55 1.23
N GLU A 42 22.51 -1.27 1.57
CA GLU A 42 21.68 -0.75 2.66
C GLU A 42 20.21 -0.76 2.24
N LYS A 43 19.92 -0.28 1.02
CA LYS A 43 18.57 -0.35 0.44
C LYS A 43 18.07 -1.79 0.30
N LEU A 44 18.91 -2.70 -0.19
CA LEU A 44 18.54 -4.10 -0.38
C LEU A 44 18.25 -4.79 0.97
N ASN A 45 19.10 -4.61 1.97
CA ASN A 45 18.87 -5.20 3.31
C ASN A 45 17.65 -4.59 4.01
N HIS A 46 17.46 -3.27 3.90
CA HIS A 46 16.29 -2.59 4.44
C HIS A 46 15.00 -3.15 3.82
N SER A 47 14.92 -3.17 2.49
CA SER A 47 13.73 -3.63 1.78
C SER A 47 13.41 -5.10 2.08
N LEU A 48 14.43 -5.96 2.18
CA LEU A 48 14.25 -7.36 2.60
C LEU A 48 13.69 -7.48 4.02
N MET A 49 14.19 -6.68 4.96
CA MET A 49 13.72 -6.67 6.35
C MET A 49 12.29 -6.17 6.46
N GLU A 50 11.93 -5.14 5.70
CA GLU A 50 10.59 -4.57 5.65
C GLU A 50 9.58 -5.57 5.09
N VAL A 51 9.89 -6.21 3.96
CA VAL A 51 9.04 -7.26 3.35
C VAL A 51 8.89 -8.45 4.30
N ALA A 52 9.96 -8.89 4.96
CA ALA A 52 9.91 -9.98 5.93
C ALA A 52 9.09 -9.61 7.18
N THR A 53 9.15 -8.35 7.62
CA THR A 53 8.35 -7.85 8.75
C THR A 53 6.87 -7.82 8.39
N ALA A 54 6.51 -7.26 7.23
CA ALA A 54 5.14 -7.26 6.72
C ALA A 54 4.58 -8.69 6.60
N ALA A 55 5.38 -9.65 6.13
CA ALA A 55 4.97 -11.06 6.06
C ALA A 55 4.66 -11.66 7.45
N ARG A 56 5.43 -11.30 8.49
CA ARG A 56 5.19 -11.76 9.87
C ARG A 56 3.96 -11.12 10.50
N GLU A 57 3.72 -9.83 10.24
CA GLU A 57 2.52 -9.11 10.69
C GLU A 57 1.25 -9.81 10.16
N VAL A 58 1.25 -10.15 8.87
CA VAL A 58 0.17 -10.92 8.24
C VAL A 58 -0.02 -12.29 8.89
N HIS A 59 1.06 -12.98 9.27
CA HIS A 59 0.94 -14.28 9.92
C HIS A 59 0.40 -14.20 11.35
N HIS A 60 0.75 -13.15 12.10
CA HIS A 60 0.33 -12.99 13.49
C HIS A 60 -1.18 -12.75 13.63
N SER A 61 -1.83 -12.15 12.64
CA SER A 61 -3.27 -11.83 12.72
C SER A 61 -4.18 -13.06 12.58
N ARG A 62 -3.77 -14.14 11.89
CA ARG A 62 -4.57 -15.37 11.76
C ARG A 62 -3.70 -16.62 11.73
N ARG A 63 -3.85 -17.49 12.75
CA ARG A 63 -3.17 -18.79 12.93
C ARG A 63 -3.56 -19.84 11.85
N GLN A 64 -3.34 -19.57 10.56
CA GLN A 64 -3.57 -20.51 9.46
C GLN A 64 -2.26 -21.15 8.97
N GLU A 65 -2.31 -22.46 8.67
CA GLU A 65 -1.16 -23.28 8.28
C GLU A 65 -0.62 -22.95 6.86
N SER A 66 -1.49 -22.47 5.96
CA SER A 66 -1.11 -21.97 4.62
C SER A 66 -0.24 -20.71 4.69
N SER A 67 -0.55 -19.80 5.62
CA SER A 67 0.22 -18.57 5.87
C SER A 67 1.62 -18.88 6.40
N ARG A 68 1.77 -19.91 7.24
CA ARG A 68 3.09 -20.37 7.73
C ARG A 68 4.03 -20.82 6.61
N ARG A 69 3.51 -21.59 5.66
CA ARG A 69 4.29 -22.07 4.50
C ARG A 69 4.73 -20.91 3.62
N SER A 70 3.85 -19.93 3.42
CA SER A 70 4.13 -18.73 2.63
C SER A 70 5.22 -17.88 3.29
N VAL A 71 5.14 -17.61 4.60
CA VAL A 71 6.16 -16.86 5.36
C VAL A 71 7.52 -17.58 5.40
N ALA A 72 7.53 -18.91 5.56
CA ALA A 72 8.76 -19.70 5.50
C ALA A 72 9.43 -19.63 4.12
N ARG A 73 8.62 -19.66 3.05
CA ARG A 73 9.10 -19.44 1.66
C ARG A 73 9.66 -18.04 1.49
N ILE A 74 8.92 -17.00 1.90
CA ILE A 74 9.34 -15.60 1.86
C ILE A 74 10.69 -15.41 2.55
N SER A 75 10.85 -15.95 3.77
CA SER A 75 12.10 -15.86 4.52
C SER A 75 13.27 -16.59 3.83
N THR A 76 12.99 -17.74 3.20
CA THR A 76 13.99 -18.49 2.43
C THR A 76 14.43 -17.73 1.18
N LEU A 77 13.48 -17.10 0.48
CA LEU A 77 13.76 -16.31 -0.72
C LEU A 77 14.55 -15.04 -0.35
N ALA A 78 14.13 -14.33 0.70
CA ALA A 78 14.86 -13.17 1.22
C ALA A 78 16.32 -13.50 1.61
N ASN A 79 16.54 -14.63 2.28
CA ASN A 79 17.88 -15.10 2.62
C ASN A 79 18.74 -15.41 1.38
N ARG A 80 18.14 -15.94 0.31
CA ARG A 80 18.85 -16.20 -0.96
C ARG A 80 19.25 -14.89 -1.66
N VAL A 81 18.38 -13.88 -1.64
CA VAL A 81 18.68 -12.54 -2.17
C VAL A 81 19.82 -11.88 -1.38
N ALA A 82 19.79 -11.95 -0.05
CA ALA A 82 20.85 -11.41 0.81
C ALA A 82 22.21 -12.11 0.60
N GLN A 83 22.21 -13.44 0.45
CA GLN A 83 23.44 -14.21 0.18
C GLN A 83 24.09 -13.78 -1.16
N TYR A 84 23.29 -13.46 -2.17
CA TYR A 84 23.83 -13.02 -3.46
C TYR A 84 24.52 -11.65 -3.40
N ALA A 85 23.95 -10.69 -2.65
CA ALA A 85 24.59 -9.38 -2.43
C ALA A 85 25.97 -9.53 -1.74
N ALA A 86 26.17 -10.58 -0.95
CA ALA A 86 27.48 -10.91 -0.38
C ALA A 86 28.45 -11.50 -1.43
N PHE A 87 27.97 -12.33 -2.36
CA PHE A 87 28.81 -12.92 -3.43
C PHE A 87 29.36 -11.89 -4.41
N THR A 88 28.56 -10.89 -4.82
CA THR A 88 29.02 -9.80 -5.70
C THR A 88 30.07 -8.91 -5.03
N THR A 89 30.02 -8.77 -3.70
CA THR A 89 31.03 -8.04 -2.90
C THR A 89 32.40 -8.71 -2.92
N LEU A 90 32.42 -10.04 -2.99
CA LEU A 90 33.64 -10.83 -2.92
C LEU A 90 34.34 -11.00 -4.28
N GLY A 91 33.82 -10.38 -5.36
CA GLY A 91 34.47 -10.36 -6.67
C GLY A 91 34.49 -11.72 -7.38
N ILE A 92 33.57 -12.63 -7.05
CA ILE A 92 33.47 -13.94 -7.69
C ILE A 92 32.82 -13.77 -9.08
N SER A 93 33.61 -13.77 -10.15
CA SER A 93 33.16 -13.63 -11.54
C SER A 93 33.11 -14.98 -12.28
N GLY A 94 32.03 -15.24 -13.02
CA GLY A 94 31.85 -16.46 -13.84
C GLY A 94 30.41 -16.97 -13.94
N LEU A 95 30.21 -18.19 -14.44
CA LEU A 95 28.91 -18.91 -14.52
C LEU A 95 28.13 -18.95 -13.19
N ALA A 96 28.83 -18.84 -12.06
CA ALA A 96 28.23 -18.75 -10.74
C ALA A 96 27.48 -17.41 -10.51
N ALA A 97 27.95 -16.31 -11.10
CA ALA A 97 27.31 -15.00 -10.96
C ALA A 97 25.98 -14.95 -11.71
N SER A 98 25.92 -15.42 -12.97
CA SER A 98 24.66 -15.48 -13.73
C SER A 98 23.64 -16.44 -13.11
N GLN A 99 24.08 -17.59 -12.58
CA GLN A 99 23.20 -18.49 -11.83
C GLN A 99 22.62 -17.84 -10.57
N CYS A 100 23.38 -16.95 -9.92
CA CYS A 100 22.90 -16.24 -8.75
C CYS A 100 22.02 -15.03 -9.11
N VAL A 101 22.28 -14.32 -10.22
CA VAL A 101 21.35 -13.34 -10.80
C VAL A 101 20.00 -13.99 -11.06
N ASP A 102 19.99 -15.09 -11.81
CA ASP A 102 18.78 -15.87 -12.12
C ASP A 102 18.06 -16.32 -10.85
N LEU A 103 18.81 -16.76 -9.83
CA LEU A 103 18.25 -17.20 -8.56
C LEU A 103 17.60 -16.05 -7.80
N VAL A 104 18.21 -14.87 -7.81
CA VAL A 104 17.69 -13.68 -7.14
C VAL A 104 16.48 -13.12 -7.85
N GLU A 105 16.50 -12.98 -9.17
CA GLU A 105 15.36 -12.51 -9.96
C GLU A 105 14.14 -13.42 -9.77
N ARG A 106 14.35 -14.74 -9.85
CA ARG A 106 13.29 -15.73 -9.54
C ARG A 106 12.84 -15.66 -8.10
N SER A 107 13.75 -15.37 -7.15
CA SER A 107 13.40 -15.29 -5.73
C SER A 107 12.62 -14.04 -5.39
N THR A 108 12.95 -12.89 -5.97
CA THR A 108 12.23 -11.61 -5.81
C THR A 108 10.85 -11.70 -6.48
N SER A 109 10.77 -12.29 -7.68
CA SER A 109 9.49 -12.54 -8.36
C SER A 109 8.59 -13.47 -7.54
N ALA A 110 9.13 -14.59 -7.06
CA ALA A 110 8.39 -15.53 -6.23
C ALA A 110 7.99 -14.93 -4.86
N LEU A 111 8.82 -14.04 -4.31
CA LEU A 111 8.53 -13.29 -3.09
C LEU A 111 7.32 -12.35 -3.30
N GLY A 112 7.31 -11.59 -4.39
CA GLY A 112 6.19 -10.75 -4.78
C GLY A 112 4.91 -11.55 -5.01
N GLU A 113 5.00 -12.70 -5.70
CA GLU A 113 3.85 -13.58 -5.92
C GLU A 113 3.31 -14.20 -4.63
N GLU A 114 4.16 -14.70 -3.74
CA GLU A 114 3.74 -15.31 -2.47
C GLU A 114 3.15 -14.26 -1.54
N MET A 115 3.72 -13.06 -1.49
CA MET A 115 3.11 -11.93 -0.79
C MET A 115 1.76 -11.59 -1.40
N GLY A 116 1.68 -11.44 -2.72
CA GLY A 116 0.41 -11.20 -3.41
C GLY A 116 -0.66 -12.26 -3.10
N LYS A 117 -0.31 -13.54 -3.13
CA LYS A 117 -1.21 -14.65 -2.78
C LYS A 117 -1.64 -14.60 -1.31
N LEU A 118 -0.71 -14.32 -0.40
CA LEU A 118 -0.98 -14.22 1.04
C LEU A 118 -1.97 -13.08 1.34
N TYR A 119 -1.74 -11.91 0.75
CA TYR A 119 -2.64 -10.76 0.90
C TYR A 119 -3.97 -10.95 0.16
N LEU A 120 -3.99 -11.58 -1.02
CA LEU A 120 -5.24 -11.94 -1.73
C LEU A 120 -6.09 -12.92 -0.93
N GLN A 121 -5.47 -13.92 -0.29
CA GLN A 121 -6.18 -14.86 0.58
C GLN A 121 -6.80 -14.14 1.79
N GLN A 122 -6.12 -13.13 2.33
CA GLN A 122 -6.63 -12.35 3.45
C GLN A 122 -7.73 -11.37 3.02
N ALA A 123 -7.57 -10.69 1.88
CA ALA A 123 -8.57 -9.82 1.28
C ALA A 123 -9.85 -10.60 0.92
N ALA A 124 -9.73 -11.77 0.29
CA ALA A 124 -10.89 -12.61 -0.06
C ALA A 124 -11.65 -13.11 1.20
N ALA A 125 -10.93 -13.42 2.29
CA ALA A 125 -11.55 -13.77 3.55
C ALA A 125 -12.25 -12.57 4.23
N ALA A 126 -11.81 -11.35 3.95
CA ALA A 126 -12.40 -10.11 4.46
C ALA A 126 -13.52 -9.55 3.55
N ALA A 127 -13.53 -9.90 2.26
CA ALA A 127 -14.56 -9.52 1.30
C ALA A 127 -15.79 -10.45 1.32
N ALA A 128 -15.67 -11.65 1.89
CA ALA A 128 -16.78 -12.61 2.03
C ALA A 128 -17.81 -12.22 3.11
N VAL A 129 -17.74 -11.00 3.65
CA VAL A 129 -18.59 -10.56 4.75
C VAL A 129 -19.93 -10.11 4.17
N GLY A 130 -20.92 -11.00 4.21
CA GLY A 130 -22.30 -10.68 3.89
C GLY A 130 -22.86 -9.60 4.84
N GLY A 131 -23.82 -8.82 4.36
CA GLY A 131 -24.41 -7.73 5.13
C GLY A 131 -25.33 -6.86 4.29
N ALA A 132 -25.99 -5.91 4.93
CA ALA A 132 -26.73 -4.89 4.18
C ALA A 132 -25.75 -4.04 3.34
N PRO A 133 -26.13 -3.64 2.11
CA PRO A 133 -25.30 -2.75 1.31
C PRO A 133 -25.11 -1.40 2.02
N PRO A 134 -24.03 -0.67 1.71
CA PRO A 134 -23.79 0.66 2.26
C PRO A 134 -24.97 1.59 1.94
N PRO A 135 -25.36 2.49 2.87
CA PRO A 135 -26.35 3.52 2.59
C PRO A 135 -25.97 4.35 1.35
N PRO A 136 -26.93 4.75 0.50
CA PRO A 136 -26.66 5.64 -0.62
C PRO A 136 -25.99 6.94 -0.14
N GLY A 137 -24.93 7.36 -0.82
CA GLY A 137 -24.20 8.58 -0.47
C GLY A 137 -23.32 8.48 0.79
N LEU A 138 -23.09 7.26 1.31
CA LEU A 138 -22.19 7.05 2.45
C LEU A 138 -20.82 7.70 2.22
N ILE A 139 -20.24 7.53 1.02
CA ILE A 139 -18.97 8.12 0.62
C ILE A 139 -19.25 9.24 -0.39
N GLN A 140 -18.68 10.42 -0.12
CA GLN A 140 -18.60 11.50 -1.11
C GLN A 140 -17.42 11.25 -2.05
N TRP A 141 -17.70 11.22 -3.34
CA TRP A 141 -16.71 10.96 -4.39
C TRP A 141 -16.36 12.24 -5.14
N VAL A 142 -15.09 12.37 -5.53
CA VAL A 142 -14.62 13.39 -6.48
C VAL A 142 -14.04 12.71 -7.71
N GLU A 143 -14.20 13.33 -8.88
CA GLU A 143 -13.65 12.84 -10.15
C GLU A 143 -12.23 13.35 -10.35
N VAL A 144 -11.32 12.46 -10.72
CA VAL A 144 -9.99 12.79 -11.18
C VAL A 144 -9.93 12.52 -12.69
N PRO A 145 -9.71 13.55 -13.53
CA PRO A 145 -9.70 13.38 -14.98
C PRO A 145 -8.59 12.45 -15.47
N ALA A 146 -8.86 11.78 -16.59
CA ALA A 146 -7.83 11.03 -17.32
C ALA A 146 -6.71 11.98 -17.79
N GLY A 147 -5.49 11.46 -17.93
CA GLY A 147 -4.38 12.16 -18.56
C GLY A 147 -3.05 11.99 -17.85
N THR A 148 -2.02 12.53 -18.47
CA THR A 148 -0.65 12.53 -17.98
C THR A 148 -0.50 13.41 -16.75
N PHE A 149 0.30 12.96 -15.78
CA PHE A 149 0.69 13.75 -14.60
C PHE A 149 2.16 13.51 -14.24
N ARG A 150 2.69 14.32 -13.32
CA ARG A 150 4.04 14.15 -12.75
C ARG A 150 3.97 13.27 -11.50
N PHE A 151 4.61 12.10 -11.57
CA PHE A 151 4.66 11.11 -10.50
C PHE A 151 6.05 11.01 -9.87
N GLY A 152 6.08 10.79 -8.56
CA GLY A 152 7.31 10.54 -7.81
C GLY A 152 8.12 11.79 -7.51
N LEU A 153 9.24 11.59 -6.81
CA LEU A 153 10.15 12.66 -6.41
C LEU A 153 10.92 13.27 -7.59
N ASP A 154 11.08 12.50 -8.66
CA ASP A 154 11.75 12.90 -9.90
C ASP A 154 10.77 13.41 -10.97
N ASN A 155 9.47 13.50 -10.66
CA ASN A 155 8.42 14.04 -11.52
C ASN A 155 8.36 13.35 -12.90
N GLN A 156 8.51 12.03 -12.94
CA GLN A 156 8.37 11.28 -14.19
C GLN A 156 6.94 11.38 -14.72
N PRO A 157 6.76 11.52 -16.04
CA PRO A 157 5.43 11.48 -16.64
C PRO A 157 4.82 10.09 -16.47
N ALA A 158 3.58 10.03 -16.00
CA ALA A 158 2.77 8.83 -15.94
C ALA A 158 1.35 9.10 -16.44
N ASP A 159 0.72 8.12 -17.08
CA ASP A 159 -0.63 8.23 -17.63
C ASP A 159 -1.62 7.41 -16.79
N LEU A 160 -2.73 8.04 -16.41
CA LEU A 160 -3.83 7.36 -15.72
C LEU A 160 -5.17 7.61 -16.43
N PRO A 161 -6.07 6.60 -16.48
CA PRO A 161 -7.45 6.81 -16.90
C PRO A 161 -8.18 7.72 -15.89
N ALA A 162 -9.40 8.12 -16.22
CA ALA A 162 -10.26 8.81 -15.27
C ALA A 162 -10.69 7.84 -14.16
N TYR A 163 -10.77 8.32 -12.93
CA TYR A 163 -11.24 7.55 -11.77
C TYR A 163 -11.93 8.45 -10.77
N ARG A 164 -12.50 7.85 -9.74
CA ARG A 164 -13.04 8.55 -8.58
C ARG A 164 -12.26 8.17 -7.34
N ILE A 165 -12.10 9.12 -6.45
CA ILE A 165 -11.51 8.91 -5.13
C ILE A 165 -12.41 9.55 -4.07
N SER A 166 -12.40 9.03 -2.85
CA SER A 166 -13.20 9.61 -1.77
C SER A 166 -12.67 11.00 -1.47
N LYS A 167 -13.57 11.98 -1.35
CA LYS A 167 -13.22 13.39 -1.06
C LYS A 167 -12.50 13.52 0.28
N TYR A 168 -12.90 12.69 1.23
CA TYR A 168 -12.34 12.61 2.57
C TYR A 168 -11.79 11.21 2.84
N PRO A 169 -10.87 11.07 3.81
CA PRO A 169 -10.63 9.78 4.44
C PRO A 169 -11.93 9.18 5.00
N VAL A 170 -11.99 7.85 5.09
CA VAL A 170 -13.11 7.15 5.74
C VAL A 170 -13.18 7.58 7.21
N THR A 171 -14.37 7.95 7.65
CA THR A 171 -14.64 8.45 9.00
C THR A 171 -14.97 7.32 9.97
N ASN A 172 -14.85 7.59 11.27
CA ASN A 172 -15.26 6.65 12.31
C ASN A 172 -16.74 6.23 12.20
N ALA A 173 -17.64 7.16 11.87
CA ALA A 173 -19.06 6.85 11.70
C ALA A 173 -19.28 5.93 10.49
N GLN A 174 -18.65 6.22 9.35
CA GLN A 174 -18.74 5.35 8.16
C GLN A 174 -18.21 3.93 8.43
N TYR A 175 -17.07 3.83 9.12
CA TYR A 175 -16.49 2.53 9.45
C TYR A 175 -17.33 1.75 10.48
N LEU A 176 -17.98 2.45 11.42
CA LEU A 176 -18.93 1.82 12.35
C LEU A 176 -20.17 1.29 11.61
N GLU A 177 -20.69 1.98 10.60
CA GLU A 177 -21.78 1.48 9.76
C GLU A 177 -21.39 0.17 9.06
N PHE A 178 -20.17 0.10 8.51
CA PHE A 178 -19.62 -1.14 7.94
C PHE A 178 -19.59 -2.28 8.97
N VAL A 179 -19.01 -2.06 10.14
CA VAL A 179 -18.90 -3.09 11.19
C VAL A 179 -20.28 -3.55 11.65
N LYS A 180 -21.24 -2.64 11.81
CA LYS A 180 -22.62 -2.99 12.20
C LYS A 180 -23.37 -3.76 11.11
N ALA A 181 -23.23 -3.34 9.85
CA ALA A 181 -23.96 -3.94 8.72
C ALA A 181 -23.47 -5.37 8.40
N THR A 182 -22.21 -5.66 8.69
CA THR A 182 -21.53 -6.88 8.24
C THR A 182 -21.11 -7.81 9.39
N GLY A 183 -21.04 -7.29 10.62
CA GLY A 183 -20.48 -8.01 11.77
C GLY A 183 -18.96 -8.21 11.69
N PHE A 184 -18.28 -7.51 10.77
CA PHE A 184 -16.84 -7.60 10.57
C PHE A 184 -16.08 -7.38 11.87
N GLN A 185 -15.03 -8.18 12.07
CA GLN A 185 -14.15 -8.09 13.24
C GLN A 185 -12.78 -7.59 12.76
N PRO A 186 -12.48 -6.28 12.94
CA PRO A 186 -11.21 -5.70 12.54
C PRO A 186 -10.04 -6.39 13.23
N ASP A 187 -8.93 -6.57 12.51
CA ASP A 187 -7.70 -7.14 13.06
C ASP A 187 -6.65 -6.07 13.42
N GLY A 188 -6.92 -4.80 13.14
CA GLY A 188 -6.19 -3.65 13.67
C GLY A 188 -6.44 -3.36 15.16
N GLY A 189 -6.02 -2.19 15.61
CA GLY A 189 -6.26 -1.66 16.96
C GLY A 189 -7.61 -0.94 17.14
N TRP A 190 -8.44 -0.85 16.09
CA TRP A 190 -9.76 -0.24 16.19
C TRP A 190 -10.72 -1.15 16.96
N SER A 191 -11.53 -0.57 17.84
CA SER A 191 -12.59 -1.28 18.55
C SER A 191 -13.92 -0.56 18.43
N PRO A 192 -15.06 -1.29 18.42
CA PRO A 192 -16.37 -0.67 18.39
C PRO A 192 -16.53 0.28 19.57
N PRO A 193 -16.91 1.55 19.32
CA PRO A 193 -17.14 2.49 20.40
C PRO A 193 -18.43 2.11 21.16
N PRO A 194 -18.60 2.59 22.41
CA PRO A 194 -19.87 2.44 23.11
C PRO A 194 -21.00 3.14 22.35
N GLU A 195 -22.23 2.69 22.58
CA GLU A 195 -23.42 3.30 21.97
C GLU A 195 -23.48 4.80 22.31
N GLY A 196 -23.78 5.63 21.31
CA GLY A 196 -23.85 7.09 21.46
C GLY A 196 -22.49 7.83 21.49
N ALA A 197 -21.36 7.13 21.33
CA ALA A 197 -20.03 7.77 21.32
C ALA A 197 -19.81 8.78 20.18
N TYR A 198 -20.60 8.68 19.11
CA TYR A 198 -20.57 9.61 17.98
C TYR A 198 -21.87 10.43 17.96
N PRO A 199 -21.98 11.48 18.78
CA PRO A 199 -23.12 12.38 18.71
C PRO A 199 -23.18 13.06 17.33
N PRO A 200 -24.35 13.50 16.85
CA PRO A 200 -24.44 14.31 15.65
C PRO A 200 -23.65 15.63 15.80
N GLY A 201 -23.07 16.13 14.70
CA GLY A 201 -22.41 17.43 14.64
C GLY A 201 -21.05 17.37 13.94
N GLU A 202 -20.61 18.49 13.37
CA GLU A 202 -19.37 18.59 12.58
C GLU A 202 -18.13 18.19 13.40
N GLU A 203 -18.07 18.61 14.66
CA GLU A 203 -16.96 18.36 15.60
C GLU A 203 -17.04 16.97 16.29
N SER A 204 -17.98 16.12 15.87
CA SER A 204 -18.10 14.76 16.42
C SER A 204 -16.88 13.92 16.06
N LEU A 205 -16.42 13.08 17.00
CA LEU A 205 -15.43 12.04 16.71
C LEU A 205 -15.90 11.08 15.61
N GLY A 206 -17.21 10.99 15.37
CA GLY A 206 -17.77 10.27 14.22
C GLY A 206 -17.30 10.82 12.87
N ASN A 207 -16.95 12.11 12.78
CA ASN A 207 -16.45 12.77 11.57
C ASN A 207 -14.93 12.82 11.49
N HIS A 208 -14.21 12.30 12.48
CA HIS A 208 -12.77 12.14 12.39
C HIS A 208 -12.44 10.94 11.49
N PRO A 209 -11.28 10.94 10.81
CA PRO A 209 -10.82 9.77 10.07
C PRO A 209 -10.71 8.57 11.01
N VAL A 210 -11.12 7.40 10.54
CA VAL A 210 -10.93 6.15 11.26
C VAL A 210 -9.43 5.84 11.37
N VAL A 211 -8.99 5.46 12.55
CA VAL A 211 -7.59 5.11 12.85
C VAL A 211 -7.53 3.75 13.54
N GLY A 212 -6.34 3.15 13.58
CA GLY A 212 -6.15 1.82 14.16
C GLY A 212 -6.72 0.69 13.29
N VAL A 213 -7.03 0.94 12.02
CA VAL A 213 -7.43 -0.11 11.07
C VAL A 213 -6.20 -0.66 10.36
N SER A 214 -6.18 -1.96 10.08
CA SER A 214 -5.14 -2.58 9.26
C SER A 214 -5.37 -2.29 7.77
N TRP A 215 -4.41 -2.65 6.92
CA TRP A 215 -4.63 -2.59 5.48
C TRP A 215 -5.77 -3.52 5.03
N HIS A 216 -5.93 -4.68 5.67
CA HIS A 216 -6.99 -5.64 5.36
C HIS A 216 -8.36 -5.11 5.76
N ASP A 217 -8.44 -4.46 6.91
CA ASP A 217 -9.63 -3.75 7.37
C ASP A 217 -10.08 -2.70 6.33
N ALA A 218 -9.12 -1.95 5.80
CA ALA A 218 -9.38 -0.93 4.78
C ALA A 218 -9.85 -1.55 3.44
N VAL A 219 -9.26 -2.68 3.01
CA VAL A 219 -9.72 -3.42 1.83
C VAL A 219 -11.13 -3.94 2.03
N ALA A 220 -11.42 -4.54 3.18
CA ALA A 220 -12.74 -5.07 3.50
C ALA A 220 -13.83 -3.99 3.45
N PHE A 221 -13.54 -2.82 4.04
CA PHE A 221 -14.42 -1.66 3.96
C PHE A 221 -14.62 -1.20 2.51
N ALA A 222 -13.53 -1.08 1.75
CA ALA A 222 -13.60 -0.62 0.36
C ALA A 222 -14.45 -1.57 -0.50
N ASP A 223 -14.26 -2.88 -0.37
CA ASP A 223 -15.04 -3.89 -1.08
C ASP A 223 -16.52 -3.84 -0.68
N TRP A 224 -16.84 -3.76 0.62
CA TRP A 224 -18.22 -3.59 1.09
C TRP A 224 -18.86 -2.31 0.56
N ALA A 225 -18.08 -1.23 0.45
CA ALA A 225 -18.52 0.04 -0.12
C ALA A 225 -18.69 0.01 -1.65
N GLY A 226 -18.39 -1.11 -2.31
CA GLY A 226 -18.39 -1.24 -3.77
C GLY A 226 -17.24 -0.46 -4.45
N ALA A 227 -16.14 -0.28 -3.74
CA ALA A 227 -14.96 0.47 -4.15
C ALA A 227 -13.68 -0.39 -4.05
N ARG A 228 -12.52 0.24 -4.16
CA ARG A 228 -11.20 -0.36 -3.89
C ARG A 228 -10.27 0.69 -3.29
N LEU A 229 -9.14 0.27 -2.75
CA LEU A 229 -8.08 1.21 -2.39
C LEU A 229 -7.47 1.86 -3.65
N PRO A 230 -7.07 3.14 -3.57
CA PRO A 230 -6.32 3.78 -4.65
C PRO A 230 -4.91 3.16 -4.75
N THR A 231 -4.38 3.12 -5.96
CA THR A 231 -2.93 2.91 -6.17
C THR A 231 -2.15 4.15 -5.70
N GLU A 232 -0.84 4.03 -5.51
CA GLU A 232 0.02 5.17 -5.16
C GLU A 232 -0.04 6.28 -6.20
N GLN A 233 -0.01 5.93 -7.50
CA GLN A 233 -0.13 6.89 -8.60
C GLN A 233 -1.47 7.62 -8.59
N GLU A 234 -2.57 6.91 -8.34
CA GLU A 234 -3.90 7.53 -8.22
C GLU A 234 -4.01 8.43 -7.00
N TRP A 235 -3.42 8.03 -5.86
CA TRP A 235 -3.42 8.85 -4.67
C TRP A 235 -2.59 10.13 -4.87
N GLU A 236 -1.40 10.01 -5.45
CA GLU A 236 -0.51 11.14 -5.68
C GLU A 236 -1.06 12.12 -6.73
N LYS A 237 -1.62 11.63 -7.84
CA LYS A 237 -2.27 12.48 -8.84
C LYS A 237 -3.45 13.25 -8.24
N ALA A 238 -4.25 12.61 -7.39
CA ALA A 238 -5.36 13.26 -6.70
C ALA A 238 -4.87 14.33 -5.71
N ALA A 239 -3.73 14.10 -5.04
CA ALA A 239 -3.18 15.00 -4.05
C ALA A 239 -2.43 16.19 -4.67
N ARG A 240 -1.55 15.96 -5.65
CA ARG A 240 -0.63 16.98 -6.20
C ARG A 240 -1.16 17.69 -7.46
N GLY A 241 -2.20 17.14 -8.08
CA GLY A 241 -2.67 17.57 -9.41
C GLY A 241 -1.72 17.17 -10.55
N PRO A 242 -2.08 17.50 -11.81
CA PRO A 242 -1.35 17.05 -13.00
C PRO A 242 0.09 17.60 -13.08
N ASP A 243 0.32 18.79 -12.55
CA ASP A 243 1.61 19.49 -12.63
C ASP A 243 2.60 19.08 -11.54
N GLY A 244 2.19 18.25 -10.58
CA GLY A 244 3.06 17.76 -9.52
C GLY A 244 3.43 18.83 -8.49
N ASN A 245 2.44 19.59 -8.00
CA ASN A 245 2.66 20.59 -6.94
C ASN A 245 3.33 19.95 -5.71
N LEU A 246 4.08 20.76 -4.94
CA LEU A 246 4.68 20.31 -3.68
C LEU A 246 3.63 20.00 -2.61
N PHE A 247 2.57 20.80 -2.57
CA PHE A 247 1.40 20.61 -1.70
C PHE A 247 0.11 20.60 -2.53
N PRO A 248 -1.00 20.04 -2.01
CA PRO A 248 -2.28 20.05 -2.72
C PRO A 248 -2.80 21.44 -3.12
N TRP A 249 -2.40 22.47 -2.37
CA TRP A 249 -2.77 23.87 -2.59
C TRP A 249 -1.73 24.70 -3.34
N GLY A 250 -0.63 24.09 -3.81
CA GLY A 250 0.42 24.80 -4.55
C GLY A 250 1.82 24.53 -3.99
N ASN A 251 2.75 25.44 -4.26
CA ASN A 251 4.17 25.23 -3.95
C ASN A 251 4.62 25.93 -2.66
N ASP A 252 3.78 26.78 -2.08
CA ASP A 252 4.08 27.48 -0.83
C ASP A 252 3.45 26.75 0.37
N TRP A 253 4.22 26.66 1.46
CA TRP A 253 3.75 26.04 2.71
C TRP A 253 2.74 26.95 3.42
N HIS A 254 1.62 26.36 3.84
CA HIS A 254 0.59 27.03 4.63
C HIS A 254 0.16 26.14 5.81
N PRO A 255 0.49 26.51 7.06
CA PRO A 255 0.20 25.69 8.23
C PRO A 255 -1.30 25.60 8.54
N ASP A 256 -2.12 26.50 8.00
CA ASP A 256 -3.57 26.53 8.23
C ASP A 256 -4.37 25.65 7.24
N LEU A 257 -3.69 24.99 6.29
CA LEU A 257 -4.32 24.15 5.25
C LEU A 257 -4.25 22.65 5.54
N CYS A 258 -3.58 22.24 6.62
CA CYS A 258 -3.54 20.85 7.04
C CYS A 258 -3.36 20.70 8.55
N ASN A 259 -3.69 19.53 9.07
CA ASN A 259 -3.40 19.18 10.44
C ASN A 259 -1.91 18.78 10.58
N ASN A 260 -1.10 19.64 11.22
CA ASN A 260 0.35 19.45 11.33
C ASN A 260 0.90 19.61 12.77
N ASP A 261 0.04 19.72 13.78
CA ASP A 261 0.44 20.00 15.17
C ASP A 261 0.76 18.75 16.01
N GLY A 262 0.39 17.56 15.52
CA GLY A 262 0.58 16.28 16.22
C GLY A 262 -0.36 16.02 17.40
N ALA A 263 -1.41 16.83 17.58
CA ALA A 263 -2.36 16.73 18.70
C ALA A 263 -3.45 15.65 18.51
N GLY A 264 -3.41 14.90 17.41
CA GLY A 264 -4.40 13.88 17.06
C GLY A 264 -5.07 14.18 15.72
N THR A 265 -6.15 13.47 15.42
CA THR A 265 -6.94 13.70 14.21
C THR A 265 -7.93 14.86 14.41
N THR A 266 -8.38 15.46 13.31
CA THR A 266 -9.44 16.48 13.28
C THR A 266 -10.59 16.00 12.40
N PRO A 267 -11.79 16.64 12.46
CA PRO A 267 -12.87 16.32 11.55
C PRO A 267 -12.42 16.45 10.08
N VAL A 268 -12.86 15.54 9.22
CA VAL A 268 -12.41 15.51 7.81
C VAL A 268 -12.75 16.76 7.01
N THR A 269 -13.72 17.56 7.48
CA THR A 269 -14.15 18.83 6.87
C THR A 269 -13.42 20.05 7.43
N ARG A 270 -12.47 19.88 8.38
CA ARG A 270 -11.81 21.00 9.08
C ARG A 270 -11.13 21.99 8.13
N PHE A 271 -10.55 21.51 7.04
CA PHE A 271 -9.75 22.31 6.08
C PHE A 271 -10.47 22.64 4.77
N GLU A 272 -11.61 22.02 4.51
CA GLU A 272 -12.82 22.79 4.18
C GLU A 272 -12.72 24.03 3.28
N ARG A 273 -12.65 25.13 4.01
CA ARG A 273 -13.11 26.47 3.62
C ARG A 273 -11.94 27.43 3.41
N VAL A 274 -10.72 26.90 3.30
CA VAL A 274 -9.49 27.70 3.31
C VAL A 274 -8.87 27.85 1.90
N LEU A 275 -9.56 27.39 0.85
CA LEU A 275 -9.19 27.59 -0.56
C LEU A 275 -10.37 28.16 -1.37
#